data_AF-U1NMW5-F1
#
_entry.id   AF-U1NMW5-F1
#
_cell.length_a   1.000
_cell.length_b   1.000
_cell.length_c   1.000
_cell.angle_alpha   90.00
_cell.angle_beta   90.00
_cell.angle_gamma   90.00
#
_symmetry.space_group_name_H-M   'P 1'
#
loop_
_entity.id
_entity.type
_entity.pdbx_description
1 polymer ?
#
loop_
_entity_poly.entity_id
_entity_poly.type
_entity_poly.pdbx_seq_one_letter_code
_entity_poly.pdbx_strand_id
1 'polypeptide(L)'
;MVATPVVILGVLLFGVQLLYSGLDLINLRYGAEKLRSAESWIKSRLEVSTPEKMIEYQRITTITSRIQSWVTVVIVFALVASGSYGTIITRLTETSIPVVAQGITVLAGAVVGSQLLSAPFDLYETFVIEERYGFNNQTPLLWLRDRCIGTALGLIAAGLIGGAVLVIIDRLPQIWPLVGWAVVMTVSILMMIIYPRVVAPLFNEFEPLNSGSVREAVDDVFDQAGFHCEQVYEMDASKRSSHSNAYFIGFG
;
A
#
# COMPACT_ATOMS: atom_id res chain seq x y z
N MET A 1 -12.81 33.91 11.68
CA MET A 1 -12.76 33.81 10.20
C MET A 1 -11.89 32.61 9.86
N VAL A 2 -12.37 31.70 9.02
CA VAL A 2 -11.57 30.52 8.59
C VAL A 2 -10.45 31.02 7.67
N ALA A 3 -9.22 30.58 7.91
CA ALA A 3 -8.07 31.03 7.12
C ALA A 3 -8.19 30.54 5.65
N THR A 4 -7.89 31.41 4.69
CA THR A 4 -7.94 31.09 3.24
C THR A 4 -7.20 29.78 2.89
N PRO A 5 -6.01 29.47 3.46
CA PRO A 5 -5.34 28.19 3.20
C PRO A 5 -6.14 26.96 3.62
N VAL A 6 -6.91 27.04 4.72
CA VAL A 6 -7.76 25.93 5.19
C VAL A 6 -8.91 25.69 4.22
N VAL A 7 -9.49 26.76 3.67
CA VAL A 7 -10.54 26.65 2.64
C VAL A 7 -10.00 26.02 1.36
N ILE A 8 -8.83 26.47 0.89
CA ILE A 8 -8.17 25.90 -0.30
C ILE A 8 -7.86 24.41 -0.10
N LEU A 9 -7.29 24.06 1.06
CA LEU A 9 -7.00 22.66 1.40
C LEU A 9 -8.27 21.81 1.40
N GLY A 10 -9.36 22.32 1.98
CA GLY A 10 -10.66 21.63 1.97
C GLY A 10 -11.16 21.40 0.55
N VAL A 11 -11.17 22.45 -0.30
CA VAL A 11 -11.60 22.33 -1.70
C VAL A 11 -10.75 21.30 -2.46
N LEU A 12 -9.44 21.29 -2.26
CA LEU A 12 -8.56 20.32 -2.92
C LEU A 12 -8.81 18.89 -2.43
N LEU A 13 -8.79 18.66 -1.11
CA LEU A 13 -8.96 17.32 -0.54
C LEU A 13 -10.33 16.73 -0.87
N PHE A 14 -11.40 17.48 -0.60
CA PHE A 14 -12.76 17.01 -0.86
C PHE A 14 -13.10 16.98 -2.35
N GLY A 15 -12.58 17.93 -3.14
CA GLY A 15 -12.77 17.95 -4.59
C GLY A 15 -12.15 16.74 -5.28
N VAL A 16 -10.90 16.40 -4.94
CA VAL A 16 -10.23 15.19 -5.43
C VAL A 16 -10.99 13.93 -4.99
N GLN A 17 -11.45 13.89 -3.74
CA GLN A 17 -12.20 12.76 -3.23
C GLN A 17 -13.56 12.58 -3.92
N LEU A 18 -14.27 13.67 -4.24
CA LEU A 18 -15.51 13.65 -5.02
C LEU A 18 -15.27 13.16 -6.44
N LEU A 19 -14.21 13.64 -7.10
CA LEU A 19 -13.83 13.21 -8.44
C LEU A 19 -13.61 11.70 -8.50
N TYR A 20 -12.76 11.16 -7.61
CA TYR A 20 -12.51 9.72 -7.57
C TYR A 20 -13.75 8.91 -7.19
N SER A 21 -14.61 9.42 -6.31
CA SER A 21 -15.91 8.78 -6.01
C SER A 21 -16.78 8.70 -7.27
N GLY A 22 -16.79 9.76 -8.09
CA GLY A 22 -17.51 9.78 -9.36
C GLY A 22 -16.95 8.76 -10.36
N LEU A 23 -15.62 8.67 -10.47
CA LEU A 23 -14.96 7.69 -11.33
C LEU A 23 -15.28 6.25 -10.91
N ASP A 24 -15.26 5.94 -9.62
CA ASP A 24 -15.63 4.61 -9.13
C ASP A 24 -17.07 4.26 -9.47
N LEU A 25 -18.00 5.22 -9.33
CA LEU A 25 -19.40 5.00 -9.67
C LEU A 25 -19.59 4.71 -11.16
N ILE A 26 -18.86 5.42 -12.02
CA ILE A 26 -18.86 5.15 -13.47
C ILE A 26 -18.28 3.77 -13.74
N ASN A 27 -17.13 3.44 -13.13
CA ASN A 27 -16.45 2.16 -13.31
C ASN A 27 -17.31 0.97 -12.85
N LEU A 28 -17.96 1.06 -11.69
CA LEU A 28 -18.84 0.01 -11.18
C LEU A 28 -20.06 -0.20 -12.06
N ARG A 29 -20.66 0.88 -12.59
CA ARG A 29 -21.80 0.77 -13.52
C ARG A 29 -21.38 0.13 -14.83
N TYR A 30 -20.30 0.63 -15.42
CA TYR A 30 -19.78 0.13 -16.68
C TYR A 30 -19.34 -1.33 -16.57
N GLY A 31 -18.59 -1.67 -15.51
CA GLY A 31 -18.13 -3.04 -15.24
C GLY A 31 -19.30 -4.01 -15.07
N ALA A 32 -20.33 -3.63 -14.30
CA ALA A 32 -21.51 -4.45 -14.12
C ALA A 32 -22.30 -4.66 -15.42
N GLU A 33 -22.44 -3.62 -16.25
CA GLU A 33 -23.12 -3.71 -17.55
C GLU A 33 -22.35 -4.62 -18.51
N LYS A 34 -21.02 -4.42 -18.62
CA LYS A 34 -20.17 -5.23 -19.50
C LYS A 34 -20.10 -6.68 -19.08
N LEU A 35 -19.98 -6.97 -17.78
CA LEU A 35 -19.95 -8.34 -17.29
C LEU A 35 -21.25 -9.08 -17.61
N ARG A 36 -22.41 -8.44 -17.42
CA ARG A 36 -23.71 -9.01 -17.80
C ARG A 36 -23.85 -9.21 -19.31
N SER A 37 -23.37 -8.26 -20.12
CA SER A 37 -23.40 -8.42 -21.57
C SER A 37 -22.53 -9.56 -22.08
N ALA A 38 -21.49 -9.93 -21.32
CA ALA A 38 -20.55 -11.01 -21.64
C ALA A 38 -20.82 -12.30 -20.85
N GLU A 39 -21.95 -12.41 -20.14
CA GLU A 39 -22.22 -13.51 -19.19
C GLU A 39 -22.11 -14.89 -19.84
N SER A 40 -22.66 -15.06 -21.05
CA SER A 40 -22.60 -16.32 -21.80
C SER A 40 -21.17 -16.71 -22.19
N TRP A 41 -20.36 -15.73 -22.59
CA TRP A 41 -18.95 -15.92 -22.90
C TRP A 41 -18.16 -16.30 -21.65
N ILE A 42 -18.41 -15.63 -20.51
CA ILE A 42 -17.75 -15.91 -19.23
C ILE A 42 -18.07 -17.33 -18.75
N LYS A 43 -19.35 -17.72 -18.74
CA LYS A 43 -19.77 -19.05 -18.28
C LYS A 43 -19.18 -20.16 -19.15
N SER A 44 -19.12 -19.96 -20.47
CA SER A 44 -18.63 -20.98 -21.40
C SER A 44 -17.11 -21.07 -21.46
N ARG A 45 -16.39 -19.95 -21.33
CA ARG A 45 -14.93 -19.91 -21.53
C ARG A 45 -14.13 -19.99 -20.24
N LEU A 46 -14.65 -19.41 -19.16
CA LEU A 46 -13.96 -19.34 -17.86
C LEU A 46 -14.54 -20.31 -16.84
N GLU A 47 -15.58 -21.06 -17.21
CA GLU A 47 -16.28 -22.03 -16.33
C GLU A 47 -16.77 -21.42 -15.01
N VAL A 48 -16.95 -20.09 -14.99
CA VAL A 48 -17.41 -19.34 -13.82
C VAL A 48 -18.91 -19.52 -13.67
N SER A 49 -19.33 -20.22 -12.62
CA SER A 49 -20.74 -20.52 -12.36
C SER A 49 -21.56 -19.29 -11.93
N THR A 50 -20.93 -18.23 -11.41
CA THR A 50 -21.61 -17.06 -10.83
C THR A 50 -20.91 -15.72 -11.12
N PRO A 51 -21.00 -15.17 -12.36
CA PRO A 51 -20.47 -13.85 -12.71
C PRO A 51 -20.99 -12.72 -11.81
N GLU A 52 -22.22 -12.83 -11.29
CA GLU A 52 -22.81 -11.85 -10.37
C GLU A 52 -22.00 -11.67 -9.09
N LYS A 53 -21.40 -12.75 -8.56
CA LYS A 53 -20.55 -12.67 -7.36
C LYS A 53 -19.33 -11.79 -7.59
N MET A 54 -18.81 -11.72 -8.81
CA MET A 54 -17.69 -10.83 -9.15
C MET A 54 -18.10 -9.36 -9.06
N ILE A 55 -19.30 -9.02 -9.55
CA ILE A 55 -19.85 -7.66 -9.44
C ILE A 55 -20.06 -7.28 -7.98
N GLU A 56 -20.63 -8.19 -7.18
CA GLU A 56 -20.87 -7.96 -5.76
C GLU A 56 -19.55 -7.76 -5.00
N TYR A 57 -18.56 -8.62 -5.23
CA TYR A 57 -17.23 -8.52 -4.64
C TYR A 57 -16.57 -7.18 -5.00
N GLN A 58 -16.50 -6.84 -6.29
CA GLN A 58 -15.93 -5.57 -6.74
C GLN A 58 -16.67 -4.37 -6.13
N ARG A 59 -17.99 -4.44 -6.01
CA ARG A 59 -18.80 -3.36 -5.43
C ARG A 59 -18.51 -3.17 -3.94
N ILE A 60 -18.49 -4.24 -3.15
CA ILE A 60 -18.30 -4.13 -1.70
C ILE A 60 -16.88 -3.69 -1.36
N THR A 61 -15.85 -4.18 -2.06
CA THR A 61 -14.47 -3.74 -1.87
C THR A 61 -14.30 -2.27 -2.26
N THR A 62 -14.85 -1.85 -3.41
CA THR A 62 -14.79 -0.45 -3.86
C THR A 62 -15.49 0.48 -2.88
N ILE A 63 -16.69 0.14 -2.39
CA ILE A 63 -17.43 0.96 -1.43
C ILE A 63 -16.65 1.07 -0.11
N THR A 64 -16.10 -0.04 0.38
CA THR A 64 -15.33 -0.07 1.63
C THR A 64 -14.09 0.81 1.55
N SER A 65 -13.30 0.65 0.49
CA SER A 65 -12.14 1.50 0.19
C SER A 65 -12.51 2.99 0.07
N ARG A 66 -13.67 3.27 -0.54
CA ARG A 66 -14.16 4.64 -0.68
C ARG A 66 -14.55 5.25 0.66
N ILE A 67 -15.22 4.49 1.53
CA ILE A 67 -15.55 4.91 2.90
C ILE A 67 -14.27 5.19 3.70
N GLN A 68 -13.31 4.27 3.65
CA GLN A 68 -12.00 4.46 4.31
C GLN A 68 -11.32 5.75 3.86
N SER A 69 -11.31 6.01 2.55
CA SER A 69 -10.71 7.21 1.97
C SER A 69 -11.42 8.49 2.46
N TRP A 70 -12.75 8.49 2.49
CA TRP A 70 -13.53 9.62 3.02
C TRP A 70 -13.28 9.86 4.51
N VAL A 71 -13.29 8.81 5.33
CA VAL A 71 -12.99 8.90 6.76
C VAL A 71 -11.59 9.45 6.98
N THR A 72 -10.60 8.96 6.23
CA THR A 72 -9.21 9.44 6.31
C THR A 72 -9.11 10.92 5.97
N VAL A 73 -9.71 11.35 4.85
CA VAL A 73 -9.70 12.76 4.43
C VAL A 73 -10.39 13.66 5.45
N VAL A 74 -11.54 13.24 5.98
CA VAL A 74 -12.27 14.00 7.02
C VAL A 74 -11.44 14.15 8.28
N ILE A 75 -10.79 13.07 8.74
CA ILE A 75 -9.94 13.10 9.94
C ILE A 75 -8.72 14.00 9.72
N VAL A 76 -8.01 13.84 8.60
CA VAL A 76 -6.84 14.67 8.26
C VAL A 76 -7.24 16.13 8.14
N PHE A 77 -8.33 16.43 7.44
CA PHE A 77 -8.84 17.79 7.30
C PHE A 77 -9.23 18.38 8.66
N ALA A 78 -9.96 17.62 9.50
CA ALA A 78 -10.36 18.07 10.84
C ALA A 78 -9.14 18.36 11.72
N LEU A 79 -8.11 17.51 11.69
CA LEU A 79 -6.87 17.67 12.46
C LEU A 79 -6.10 18.94 12.07
N VAL A 80 -6.08 19.28 10.78
CA VAL A 80 -5.42 20.50 10.27
C VAL A 80 -6.29 21.73 10.51
N ALA A 81 -7.59 21.66 10.20
CA ALA A 81 -8.53 22.76 10.32
C ALA A 81 -8.78 23.19 11.77
N SER A 82 -8.71 22.25 12.73
CA SER A 82 -8.82 22.56 14.16
C SER A 82 -7.59 23.28 14.73
N GLY A 83 -6.46 23.29 14.00
CA GLY A 83 -5.17 23.75 14.52
C GLY A 83 -4.52 22.79 15.52
N SER A 84 -5.10 21.60 15.74
CA SER A 84 -4.55 20.58 16.65
C SER A 84 -3.17 20.12 16.17
N TYR A 85 -3.00 19.91 14.86
CA TYR A 85 -1.69 19.60 14.29
C TYR A 85 -0.65 20.68 14.63
N GLY A 86 -0.99 21.96 14.42
CA GLY A 86 -0.12 23.08 14.76
C GLY A 86 0.25 23.10 16.24
N THR A 87 -0.72 22.89 17.13
CA THR A 87 -0.48 22.80 18.58
C THR A 87 0.48 21.68 18.95
N ILE A 88 0.34 20.50 18.32
CA ILE A 88 1.26 19.36 18.55
C ILE A 88 2.68 19.73 18.12
N ILE A 89 2.84 20.34 16.94
CA ILE A 89 4.15 20.75 16.44
C ILE A 89 4.77 21.83 17.32
N THR A 90 4.02 22.87 17.72
CA THR A 90 4.55 23.94 18.59
C THR A 90 5.03 23.37 19.93
N ARG A 91 4.24 22.49 20.56
CA ARG A 91 4.65 21.81 21.81
C ARG A 91 5.90 20.95 21.61
N LEU A 92 6.02 20.30 20.45
CA LEU A 92 7.21 19.53 20.13
C LEU A 92 8.43 20.44 19.94
N THR A 93 8.28 21.60 19.32
CA THR A 93 9.39 22.56 19.14
C THR A 93 9.82 23.24 20.44
N GLU A 94 8.94 23.31 21.44
CA GLU A 94 9.25 23.80 22.79
C GLU A 94 10.12 22.82 23.60
N THR A 95 10.23 21.57 23.16
CA THR A 95 11.13 20.60 23.79
C THR A 95 12.59 20.81 23.38
N SER A 96 13.52 20.39 24.24
CA SER A 96 14.96 20.55 24.02
C SER A 96 15.59 19.51 23.08
N ILE A 97 14.78 18.67 22.41
CA ILE A 97 15.32 17.67 21.48
C ILE A 97 15.76 18.30 20.15
N PRO A 98 16.79 17.75 19.49
CA PRO A 98 17.27 18.27 18.21
C PRO A 98 16.18 18.33 17.13
N VAL A 99 16.27 19.31 16.21
CA VAL A 99 15.30 19.53 15.12
C VAL A 99 15.07 18.27 14.28
N VAL A 100 16.13 17.52 13.99
CA VAL A 100 16.03 16.23 13.27
C VAL A 100 15.20 15.21 14.06
N ALA A 101 15.40 15.11 15.37
CA ALA A 101 14.65 14.20 16.23
C ALA A 101 13.17 14.60 16.35
N GLN A 102 12.87 15.91 16.34
CA GLN A 102 11.50 16.41 16.24
C GLN A 102 10.85 15.95 14.93
N GLY A 103 11.54 16.15 13.79
CA GLY A 103 11.04 15.69 12.49
C GLY A 103 10.80 14.17 12.42
N ILE A 104 11.73 13.37 12.94
CA ILE A 104 11.56 11.91 13.04
C ILE A 104 10.35 11.55 13.91
N THR A 105 10.12 12.26 15.01
CA THR A 105 8.96 12.05 15.90
C THR A 105 7.65 12.31 15.16
N VAL A 106 7.59 13.37 14.35
CA VAL A 106 6.43 13.68 13.51
C VAL A 106 6.20 12.59 12.45
N LEU A 107 7.26 12.15 11.77
CA LEU A 107 7.17 11.07 10.77
C LEU A 107 6.72 9.76 11.41
N ALA A 108 7.26 9.40 12.57
CA ALA A 108 6.86 8.22 13.33
C ALA A 108 5.39 8.30 13.76
N GLY A 109 4.95 9.47 14.24
CA GLY A 109 3.55 9.73 14.57
C GLY A 109 2.62 9.58 13.36
N ALA A 110 3.04 10.03 12.17
CA ALA A 110 2.31 9.84 10.93
C ALA A 110 2.20 8.35 10.55
N VAL A 111 3.30 7.59 10.63
CA VAL A 111 3.30 6.13 10.38
C VAL A 111 2.30 5.42 11.31
N VAL A 112 2.39 5.67 12.62
CA VAL A 112 1.51 5.04 13.61
C VAL A 112 0.06 5.49 13.41
N GLY A 113 -0.18 6.78 13.17
CA GLY A 113 -1.51 7.32 12.91
C GLY A 113 -2.16 6.68 11.69
N SER A 114 -1.43 6.57 10.57
CA SER A 114 -1.92 5.89 9.36
C SER A 114 -2.25 4.42 9.62
N GLN A 115 -1.40 3.71 10.37
CA GLN A 115 -1.66 2.30 10.72
C GLN A 115 -2.89 2.15 11.61
N LEU A 116 -3.11 3.03 12.58
CA LEU A 116 -4.30 3.00 13.43
C LEU A 116 -5.57 3.32 12.64
N LEU A 117 -5.51 4.30 11.74
CA LEU A 117 -6.65 4.71 10.92
C LEU A 117 -7.06 3.64 9.91
N SER A 118 -6.10 2.91 9.33
CA SER A 118 -6.40 1.87 8.34
C SER A 118 -6.82 0.54 8.97
N ALA A 119 -6.37 0.23 10.20
CA ALA A 119 -6.61 -1.04 10.87
C ALA A 119 -8.08 -1.51 10.91
N PRO A 120 -9.08 -0.69 11.27
CA PRO A 120 -10.47 -1.17 11.32
C PRO A 120 -11.02 -1.54 9.93
N PHE A 121 -10.57 -0.87 8.87
CA PHE A 121 -10.99 -1.17 7.50
C PHE A 121 -10.32 -2.44 6.98
N ASP A 122 -9.03 -2.58 7.25
CA ASP A 122 -8.23 -3.77 6.91
C ASP A 122 -8.75 -5.03 7.63
N LEU A 123 -9.17 -4.90 8.90
CA LEU A 123 -9.87 -5.97 9.62
C LEU A 123 -11.19 -6.35 8.96
N TYR A 124 -12.00 -5.36 8.56
CA TYR A 124 -13.28 -5.61 7.90
C TYR A 124 -13.09 -6.25 6.53
N GLU A 125 -12.13 -5.77 5.75
CA GLU A 125 -11.78 -6.34 4.47
C GLU A 125 -11.33 -7.80 4.61
N THR A 126 -10.37 -8.07 5.48
CA THR A 126 -9.82 -9.42 5.68
C THR A 126 -10.83 -10.41 6.26
N PHE A 127 -11.45 -10.07 7.41
CA PHE A 127 -12.23 -11.03 8.18
C PHE A 127 -13.74 -10.99 7.90
N VAL A 128 -14.21 -10.07 7.05
CA VAL A 128 -15.64 -9.99 6.66
C VAL A 128 -15.82 -10.07 5.16
N ILE A 129 -15.07 -9.30 4.37
CA ILE A 129 -15.21 -9.32 2.92
C ILE A 129 -14.50 -10.56 2.35
N GLU A 130 -13.18 -10.68 2.50
CA GLU A 130 -12.42 -11.80 1.92
C GLU A 130 -12.91 -13.14 2.46
N GLU A 131 -13.25 -13.23 3.75
CA GLU A 131 -13.87 -14.43 4.35
C GLU A 131 -15.20 -14.81 3.67
N ARG A 132 -16.08 -13.83 3.39
CA ARG A 132 -17.37 -14.08 2.71
C ARG A 132 -17.19 -14.67 1.31
N TYR A 133 -16.13 -14.28 0.62
CA TYR A 133 -15.83 -14.75 -0.74
C TYR A 133 -14.87 -15.94 -0.78
N GLY A 134 -14.44 -16.46 0.39
CA GLY A 134 -13.58 -17.64 0.50
C GLY A 134 -12.12 -17.38 0.14
N PHE A 135 -11.69 -16.13 0.17
CA PHE A 135 -10.32 -15.73 -0.16
C PHE A 135 -9.42 -15.58 1.07
N ASN A 136 -9.98 -15.42 2.27
CA ASN A 136 -9.20 -15.27 3.48
C ASN A 136 -8.73 -16.63 4.01
N ASN A 137 -7.42 -16.74 4.25
CA ASN A 137 -6.81 -17.83 5.02
C ASN A 137 -6.03 -17.31 6.24
N GLN A 138 -6.04 -15.98 6.44
CA GLN A 138 -5.26 -15.33 7.49
C GLN A 138 -5.96 -15.49 8.85
N THR A 139 -5.16 -15.78 9.89
CA THR A 139 -5.64 -15.78 11.28
C THR A 139 -5.48 -14.39 11.92
N PRO A 140 -6.29 -14.03 12.95
CA PRO A 140 -6.14 -12.75 13.65
C PRO A 140 -4.73 -12.53 14.24
N LEU A 141 -4.06 -13.59 14.69
CA LEU A 141 -2.70 -13.51 15.20
C LEU A 141 -1.68 -13.21 14.09
N LEU A 142 -1.82 -13.87 12.94
CA LEU A 142 -0.97 -13.62 11.78
C LEU A 142 -1.18 -12.20 11.24
N TRP A 143 -2.44 -11.75 11.18
CA TRP A 143 -2.79 -10.38 10.84
C TRP A 143 -2.10 -9.37 11.77
N LEU A 144 -2.22 -9.55 13.09
CA LEU A 144 -1.57 -8.64 14.04
C LEU A 144 -0.04 -8.66 13.91
N ARG A 145 0.56 -9.84 13.74
CA ARG A 145 2.01 -9.99 13.49
C ARG A 145 2.43 -9.18 12.27
N ASP A 146 1.76 -9.37 11.13
CA ASP A 146 2.11 -8.69 9.88
C ASP A 146 1.95 -7.18 10.01
N ARG A 147 0.91 -6.71 10.70
CA ARG A 147 0.70 -5.29 11.02
C ARG A 147 1.82 -4.73 11.90
N CYS A 148 2.25 -5.46 12.93
CA CYS A 148 3.35 -5.05 13.79
C CYS A 148 4.69 -4.99 13.03
N ILE A 149 5.01 -6.01 12.23
CA ILE A 149 6.22 -6.04 11.41
C ILE A 149 6.20 -4.89 10.41
N GLY A 150 5.10 -4.69 9.68
CA GLY A 150 4.96 -3.60 8.73
C GLY A 150 5.10 -2.22 9.38
N THR A 151 4.52 -2.04 10.57
CA THR A 151 4.67 -0.79 11.35
C THR A 151 6.12 -0.57 11.77
N ALA A 152 6.80 -1.60 12.26
CA ALA A 152 8.22 -1.51 12.63
C ALA A 152 9.10 -1.16 11.44
N LEU A 153 8.88 -1.79 10.28
CA LEU A 153 9.59 -1.45 9.04
C LEU A 153 9.33 -0.01 8.60
N GLY A 154 8.08 0.46 8.71
CA GLY A 154 7.72 1.85 8.43
C GLY A 154 8.42 2.84 9.36
N LEU A 155 8.52 2.54 10.65
CA LEU A 155 9.25 3.34 11.64
C LEU A 155 10.75 3.36 11.37
N ILE A 156 11.34 2.21 11.01
CA ILE A 156 12.75 2.12 10.61
C ILE A 156 12.99 2.97 9.36
N ALA A 157 12.13 2.89 8.34
CA ALA A 157 12.24 3.70 7.13
C ALA A 157 12.10 5.21 7.42
N ALA A 158 11.14 5.60 8.26
CA ALA A 158 10.96 6.98 8.70
C ALA A 158 12.20 7.52 9.45
N GLY A 159 12.79 6.71 10.33
CA GLY A 159 14.00 7.07 11.07
C GLY A 159 15.25 7.12 10.20
N LEU A 160 15.49 6.10 9.37
CA LEU A 160 16.70 6.00 8.55
C LEU A 160 16.64 6.93 7.33
N ILE A 161 15.63 6.76 6.47
CA ILE A 161 15.53 7.50 5.22
C ILE A 161 15.04 8.93 5.50
N GLY A 162 13.94 9.05 6.25
CA GLY A 162 13.41 10.36 6.64
C GLY A 162 14.39 11.15 7.49
N GLY A 163 15.01 10.52 8.50
CA GLY A 163 16.04 11.14 9.31
C GLY A 163 17.27 11.56 8.51
N ALA A 164 17.78 10.73 7.59
CA ALA A 164 18.90 11.12 6.73
C ALA A 164 18.58 12.35 5.88
N VAL A 165 17.39 12.40 5.27
CA VAL A 165 16.95 13.56 4.49
C VAL A 165 16.83 14.80 5.38
N LEU A 166 16.29 14.67 6.60
CA LEU A 166 16.20 15.77 7.56
C LEU A 166 17.58 16.29 7.99
N VAL A 167 18.55 15.40 8.21
CA VAL A 167 19.95 15.80 8.48
C VAL A 167 20.54 16.55 7.29
N ILE A 168 20.26 16.12 6.06
CA ILE A 168 20.74 16.79 4.85
C ILE A 168 20.11 18.18 4.69
N ILE A 169 18.82 18.32 4.98
CA ILE A 169 18.12 19.61 5.00
C ILE A 169 18.77 20.56 6.02
N ASP A 170 19.06 20.05 7.23
CA ASP A 170 19.68 20.83 8.32
C ASP A 170 21.12 21.25 7.99
N ARG A 171 21.94 20.35 7.43
CA ARG A 171 23.37 20.57 7.21
C ARG A 171 23.72 21.18 5.86
N LEU A 172 22.94 20.92 4.82
CA LEU A 172 23.24 21.30 3.43
C LEU A 172 22.06 22.04 2.77
N PRO A 173 21.50 23.10 3.38
CA PRO A 173 20.23 23.71 2.96
C PRO A 173 20.23 24.30 1.54
N GLN A 174 21.40 24.59 0.94
CA GLN A 174 21.48 25.11 -0.43
C GLN A 174 21.42 24.01 -1.50
N ILE A 175 21.91 22.80 -1.18
CA ILE A 175 22.02 21.68 -2.13
C ILE A 175 21.21 20.45 -1.70
N TRP A 176 20.46 20.55 -0.60
CA TRP A 176 19.68 19.45 -0.04
C TRP A 176 18.73 18.80 -1.05
N PRO A 177 18.09 19.50 -2.01
CA PRO A 177 17.19 18.82 -2.94
C PRO A 177 17.96 17.81 -3.80
N LEU A 178 19.16 18.16 -4.25
CA LEU A 178 20.01 17.28 -5.05
C LEU A 178 20.57 16.12 -4.22
N VAL A 179 21.11 16.41 -3.03
CA VAL A 179 21.72 15.40 -2.16
C VAL A 179 20.66 14.45 -1.58
N GLY A 180 19.53 15.01 -1.13
CA GLY A 180 18.39 14.23 -0.63
C GLY A 180 17.78 13.36 -1.71
N TRP A 181 17.61 13.88 -2.93
CA TRP A 181 17.21 13.07 -4.08
C TRP A 181 18.19 11.92 -4.33
N ALA A 182 19.50 12.19 -4.37
CA ALA A 182 20.51 11.16 -4.59
C ALA A 182 20.47 10.06 -3.51
N VAL A 183 20.23 10.43 -2.24
CA VAL A 183 20.04 9.47 -1.14
C VAL A 183 18.79 8.63 -1.35
N VAL A 184 17.63 9.26 -1.62
CA VAL A 184 16.37 8.53 -1.85
C VAL A 184 16.50 7.59 -3.06
N MET A 185 17.14 8.02 -4.15
CA MET A 185 17.39 7.18 -5.32
C MET A 185 18.31 6.01 -5.00
N THR A 186 19.41 6.26 -4.28
CA THR A 186 20.33 5.19 -3.86
C THR A 186 19.61 4.16 -3.00
N VAL A 187 18.82 4.61 -2.02
CA VAL A 187 18.02 3.71 -1.18
C VAL A 187 16.97 2.96 -1.99
N SER A 188 16.34 3.59 -2.98
CA SER A 188 15.34 2.95 -3.85
C SER A 188 15.96 1.82 -4.68
N ILE A 189 17.15 2.04 -5.25
CA ILE A 189 17.90 1.01 -5.98
C ILE A 189 18.31 -0.12 -5.03
N LEU A 190 18.82 0.21 -3.84
CA LEU A 190 19.16 -0.81 -2.83
C LEU A 190 17.93 -1.62 -2.40
N MET A 191 16.75 -0.98 -2.30
CA MET A 191 15.52 -1.67 -1.95
C MET A 191 15.07 -2.69 -3.00
N MET A 192 15.41 -2.52 -4.28
CA MET A 192 15.17 -3.58 -5.28
C MET A 192 15.88 -4.90 -4.93
N ILE A 193 17.01 -4.81 -4.21
CA ILE A 193 17.80 -5.97 -3.77
C ILE A 193 17.39 -6.40 -2.36
N ILE A 194 17.23 -5.45 -1.44
CA ILE A 194 16.93 -5.72 -0.03
C ILE A 194 15.51 -6.24 0.15
N TYR A 195 14.54 -5.73 -0.63
CA TYR A 195 13.15 -6.10 -0.47
C TYR A 195 12.90 -7.61 -0.65
N PRO A 196 13.23 -8.25 -1.78
CA PRO A 196 12.96 -9.68 -1.97
C PRO A 196 13.79 -10.57 -1.03
N ARG A 197 14.96 -10.12 -0.57
CA ARG A 197 15.87 -10.94 0.26
C ARG A 197 15.66 -10.81 1.76
N VAL A 198 15.19 -9.66 2.22
CA VAL A 198 15.09 -9.34 3.65
C VAL A 198 13.67 -8.97 4.04
N VAL A 199 12.98 -8.13 3.26
CA VAL A 199 11.66 -7.63 3.65
C VAL A 199 10.56 -8.64 3.37
N ALA A 200 10.48 -9.14 2.13
CA ALA A 200 9.45 -10.09 1.73
C ALA A 200 9.49 -11.40 2.55
N PRO A 201 10.68 -11.98 2.88
CA PRO A 201 10.77 -13.19 3.69
C PRO A 201 10.30 -13.03 5.14
N LEU A 202 10.16 -11.80 5.67
CA LEU A 202 9.55 -11.59 6.99
C LEU A 202 8.06 -11.96 6.98
N PHE A 203 7.43 -11.87 5.82
CA PHE A 203 6.00 -12.14 5.63
C PHE A 203 5.78 -13.55 5.09
N ASN A 204 6.40 -13.91 3.96
CA ASN A 204 6.13 -15.17 3.26
C ASN A 204 7.37 -16.08 3.23
N GLU A 205 7.13 -17.38 3.12
CA GLU A 205 8.17 -18.36 2.85
C GLU A 205 8.39 -18.44 1.33
N PHE A 206 9.64 -18.55 0.92
CA PHE A 206 10.04 -18.65 -0.48
C PHE A 206 10.86 -19.92 -0.67
N GLU A 207 10.39 -20.80 -1.55
CA GLU A 207 11.07 -22.05 -1.89
C GLU A 207 11.61 -21.97 -3.33
N PRO A 208 12.89 -22.32 -3.56
CA PRO A 208 13.45 -22.30 -4.91
C PRO A 208 12.85 -23.41 -5.77
N LEU A 209 12.29 -23.02 -6.92
CA LEU A 209 11.73 -23.95 -7.90
C LEU A 209 12.82 -24.33 -8.91
N ASN A 210 13.55 -25.40 -8.62
CA ASN A 210 14.74 -25.79 -9.40
C ASN A 210 14.43 -26.73 -10.57
N SER A 211 13.25 -27.36 -10.61
CA SER A 211 12.91 -28.38 -11.61
C SER A 211 11.41 -28.57 -11.73
N GLY A 212 10.95 -29.18 -12.82
CA GLY A 212 9.56 -29.54 -13.06
C GLY A 212 8.91 -28.70 -14.15
N SER A 213 7.68 -29.06 -14.52
CA SER A 213 6.99 -28.51 -15.69
C SER A 213 6.81 -26.99 -15.64
N VAL A 214 6.61 -26.41 -14.46
CA VAL A 214 6.48 -24.96 -14.30
C VAL A 214 7.81 -24.25 -14.53
N ARG A 215 8.92 -24.81 -14.03
CA ARG A 215 10.26 -24.25 -14.25
C ARG A 215 10.63 -24.29 -15.73
N GLU A 216 10.43 -25.44 -16.37
CA GLU A 216 10.68 -25.63 -17.80
C GLU A 216 9.86 -24.67 -18.67
N ALA A 217 8.57 -24.50 -18.36
CA ALA A 217 7.71 -23.55 -19.07
C ALA A 217 8.16 -22.09 -18.90
N VAL A 218 8.68 -21.72 -17.73
CA VAL A 218 9.25 -20.38 -17.52
C VAL A 218 10.54 -20.21 -18.33
N ASP A 219 11.46 -21.18 -18.27
CA ASP A 219 12.72 -21.13 -19.01
C ASP A 219 12.47 -21.04 -20.53
N ASP A 220 11.53 -21.83 -21.07
CA ASP A 220 11.15 -21.78 -22.49
C ASP A 220 10.64 -20.38 -22.92
N VAL A 221 9.80 -19.75 -22.09
CA VAL A 221 9.27 -18.40 -22.37
C VAL A 221 10.38 -17.35 -22.32
N PHE A 222 11.29 -17.46 -21.35
CA PHE A 222 12.40 -16.53 -21.19
C PHE A 222 13.41 -16.67 -22.34
N ASP A 223 13.74 -17.90 -22.73
CA ASP A 223 14.63 -18.21 -23.85
C ASP A 223 14.06 -17.67 -25.17
N GLN A 224 12.76 -17.85 -25.43
CA GLN A 224 12.09 -17.27 -26.59
C GLN A 224 12.10 -15.74 -26.60
N ALA A 225 12.04 -15.12 -25.42
CA ALA A 225 12.09 -13.68 -25.26
C ALA A 225 13.54 -13.12 -25.26
N GLY A 226 14.55 -13.98 -25.25
CA GLY A 226 15.96 -13.59 -25.19
C GLY A 226 16.43 -13.11 -23.81
N PHE A 227 15.74 -13.50 -22.74
CA PHE A 227 16.10 -13.19 -21.35
C PHE A 227 16.60 -14.44 -20.63
N HIS A 228 17.43 -14.25 -19.60
CA HIS A 228 17.88 -15.33 -18.74
C HIS A 228 17.20 -15.22 -17.37
N CYS A 229 16.50 -16.28 -16.94
CA CYS A 229 15.92 -16.35 -15.60
C CYS A 229 16.87 -17.06 -14.63
N GLU A 230 17.63 -16.29 -13.84
CA GLU A 230 18.59 -16.88 -12.88
C GLU A 230 17.88 -17.76 -11.83
N GLN A 231 16.78 -17.29 -11.25
CA GLN A 231 16.12 -17.95 -10.13
C GLN A 231 14.60 -17.82 -10.22
N VAL A 232 13.90 -18.92 -9.98
CA VAL A 232 12.44 -18.97 -9.87
C VAL A 232 12.11 -19.44 -8.46
N TYR A 233 11.20 -18.73 -7.80
CA TYR A 233 10.77 -19.04 -6.44
C TYR A 233 9.26 -19.23 -6.41
N GLU A 234 8.80 -20.22 -5.65
CA GLU A 234 7.42 -20.33 -5.24
C GLU A 234 7.27 -19.64 -3.87
N MET A 235 6.32 -18.71 -3.78
CA MET A 235 6.02 -17.98 -2.55
C MET A 235 4.79 -18.61 -1.89
N ASP A 236 4.92 -19.10 -0.66
CA ASP A 236 3.77 -19.58 0.11
C ASP A 236 2.94 -18.40 0.63
N ALA A 237 1.98 -17.98 -0.19
CA ALA A 237 0.96 -16.99 0.15
C ALA A 237 -0.29 -17.63 0.78
N SER A 238 -0.38 -18.96 0.84
CA SER A 238 -1.60 -19.68 1.20
C SER A 238 -2.06 -19.38 2.62
N LYS A 239 -1.14 -19.08 3.53
CA LYS A 239 -1.42 -18.64 4.91
C LYS A 239 -2.15 -17.30 5.01
N ARG A 240 -2.24 -16.53 3.91
CA ARG A 240 -2.87 -15.20 3.87
C ARG A 240 -4.09 -15.18 2.97
N SER A 241 -3.95 -15.73 1.77
CA SER A 241 -5.03 -15.67 0.80
C SER A 241 -5.02 -16.81 -0.20
N SER A 242 -6.20 -17.10 -0.75
CA SER A 242 -6.40 -17.99 -1.90
C SER A 242 -6.23 -17.27 -3.25
N HIS A 243 -5.92 -15.97 -3.27
CA HIS A 243 -5.59 -15.24 -4.49
C HIS A 243 -4.28 -15.77 -5.10
N SER A 244 -4.28 -15.96 -6.42
CA SER A 244 -3.08 -16.30 -7.17
C SER A 244 -2.48 -15.04 -7.77
N ASN A 245 -1.15 -14.93 -7.70
CA ASN A 245 -0.39 -13.86 -8.31
C ASN A 245 0.99 -14.37 -8.72
N ALA A 246 1.61 -13.70 -9.68
CA ALA A 246 2.98 -13.93 -10.09
C ALA A 246 3.63 -12.58 -10.40
N TYR A 247 4.89 -12.43 -10.00
CA TYR A 247 5.66 -11.23 -10.27
C TYR A 247 7.12 -11.60 -10.51
N PHE A 248 7.84 -10.71 -11.18
CA PHE A 248 9.29 -10.81 -11.36
C PHE A 248 9.95 -9.57 -10.74
N ILE A 249 11.13 -9.77 -10.17
CA ILE A 249 11.98 -8.69 -9.63
C ILE A 249 13.39 -8.95 -10.12
N GLY A 250 14.06 -7.92 -10.64
CA GLY A 250 15.43 -8.02 -11.10
C GLY A 250 15.86 -6.80 -11.89
N PHE A 251 17.15 -6.74 -12.19
CA PHE A 251 17.67 -5.89 -13.25
C PHE A 251 17.53 -6.66 -14.57
N GLY A 252 17.01 -5.99 -15.59
CA GLY A 252 16.78 -6.59 -16.91
C GLY A 252 18.04 -7.17 -17.52
#